data_AF-A0AAW8EG12-F1
#
_entry.id   AF-A0AAW8EG12-F1
#
_cell.length_a   1.000
_cell.length_b   1.000
_cell.length_c   1.000
_cell.angle_alpha   90.00
_cell.angle_beta   90.00
_cell.angle_gamma   90.00
#
_symmetry.space_group_name_H-M   'P 1'
#
loop_
_entity.id
_entity.type
_entity.pdbx_description
1 polymer ?
#
loop_
_entity_poly.entity_id
_entity_poly.type
_entity_poly.pdbx_seq_one_letter_code
_entity_poly.pdbx_strand_id
1 'polypeptide(L)'
;MSATTTAEAAGVSRMTLHRIERGEPSVTMGAYMNALAALGLDVDVVPATQSTPPAPIAGGVRISDYPQLRRLAWQLAPDTELTPAEAWATYERNWRHVDASALDARERQLLDELARALGRKPLHV
;
A
#
# COMPACT_ATOMS: atom_id res chain seq x y z
N MET A 1 -2.31 5.11 -30.46
CA MET A 1 -2.58 6.55 -30.69
C MET A 1 -1.24 7.28 -30.69
N SER A 2 -1.02 8.26 -31.58
CA SER A 2 0.20 9.09 -31.49
C SER A 2 0.01 10.19 -30.44
N ALA A 3 1.10 10.71 -29.90
CA ALA A 3 1.06 11.82 -28.93
C ALA A 3 0.29 13.04 -29.45
N THR A 4 0.33 13.30 -30.76
CA THR A 4 -0.51 14.32 -31.40
C THR A 4 -2.00 14.04 -31.28
N THR A 5 -2.45 12.83 -31.61
CA THR A 5 -3.86 12.45 -31.54
C THR A 5 -4.37 12.47 -30.10
N THR A 6 -3.55 12.05 -29.14
CA THR A 6 -3.91 12.12 -27.72
C THR A 6 -4.00 13.56 -27.22
N ALA A 7 -3.07 14.43 -27.60
CA ALA A 7 -3.11 15.84 -27.21
C ALA A 7 -4.36 16.55 -27.78
N GLU A 8 -4.68 16.30 -29.05
CA GLU A 8 -5.90 16.82 -29.70
C GLU A 8 -7.17 16.30 -29.03
N ALA A 9 -7.26 14.99 -28.80
CA ALA A 9 -8.41 14.38 -28.12
C ALA A 9 -8.59 14.86 -26.68
N ALA A 10 -7.49 15.16 -25.98
CA ALA A 10 -7.49 15.73 -24.64
C ALA A 10 -7.70 17.26 -24.61
N GLY A 11 -7.79 17.93 -25.77
CA GLY A 11 -7.93 19.38 -25.84
C GLY A 11 -6.75 20.15 -25.24
N VAL A 12 -5.54 19.58 -25.24
CA VAL A 12 -4.32 20.20 -24.70
C VAL A 12 -3.23 20.33 -25.77
N SER A 13 -2.25 21.21 -25.53
CA SER A 13 -1.11 21.34 -26.43
C SER A 13 -0.18 20.12 -26.34
N ARG A 14 0.56 19.83 -27.42
CA ARG A 14 1.65 18.83 -27.41
C ARG A 14 2.67 19.08 -26.29
N MET A 15 2.96 20.36 -26.03
CA MET A 15 3.89 20.74 -24.97
C MET A 15 3.30 20.36 -23.60
N THR A 16 2.02 20.59 -23.37
CA THR A 16 1.32 20.16 -22.14
C THR A 16 1.33 18.65 -21.97
N LEU A 17 1.09 17.88 -23.04
CA LEU A 17 1.16 16.42 -22.99
C LEU A 17 2.57 15.93 -22.66
N HIS A 18 3.60 16.55 -23.24
CA HIS A 18 4.98 16.23 -22.91
C HIS A 18 5.34 16.53 -21.44
N ARG A 19 4.80 17.63 -20.89
CA ARG A 19 4.98 17.98 -19.47
C ARG A 19 4.28 17.00 -18.54
N ILE A 20 3.11 16.48 -18.95
CA ILE A 20 2.41 15.37 -18.28
C ILE A 20 3.31 14.13 -18.25
N GLU A 21 3.88 13.73 -19.38
CA GLU A 21 4.76 12.55 -19.48
C GLU A 21 6.00 12.65 -18.57
N ARG A 22 6.49 13.87 -18.33
CA ARG A 22 7.64 14.16 -17.47
C ARG A 22 7.29 14.39 -16.00
N GLY A 23 6.00 14.39 -15.65
CA GLY A 23 5.53 14.64 -14.28
C GLY A 23 5.84 16.07 -13.79
N GLU A 24 5.82 17.07 -14.67
CA GLU A 24 6.16 18.43 -14.28
C GLU A 24 5.14 19.04 -13.29
N PRO A 25 5.58 19.68 -12.18
CA PRO A 25 4.69 20.15 -11.12
C PRO A 25 3.70 21.25 -11.51
N SER A 26 3.92 21.96 -12.63
CA SER A 26 3.06 23.07 -13.08
C SER A 26 1.90 22.64 -13.98
N VAL A 27 1.76 21.34 -14.25
CA VAL A 27 0.61 20.81 -14.98
C VAL A 27 -0.60 20.79 -14.05
N THR A 28 -1.72 21.32 -14.54
CA THR A 28 -2.97 21.34 -13.76
C THR A 28 -3.57 19.94 -13.67
N MET A 29 -4.25 19.64 -12.57
CA MET A 29 -4.98 18.36 -12.42
C MET A 29 -6.02 18.16 -13.55
N GLY A 30 -6.67 19.24 -14.01
CA GLY A 30 -7.60 19.17 -15.14
C GLY A 30 -6.96 18.70 -16.45
N ALA A 31 -5.69 19.07 -16.72
CA ALA A 31 -4.97 18.58 -17.89
C ALA A 31 -4.67 17.07 -17.79
N TYR A 32 -4.36 16.56 -16.59
CA TYR A 32 -4.26 15.12 -16.36
C TYR A 32 -5.60 14.42 -16.60
N MET A 33 -6.71 14.93 -16.05
CA MET A 33 -8.03 14.33 -16.23
C MET A 33 -8.46 14.28 -17.70
N ASN A 34 -8.17 15.33 -18.48
CA ASN A 34 -8.47 15.33 -19.91
C ASN A 34 -7.65 14.30 -20.69
N ALA A 35 -6.36 14.14 -20.35
CA ALA A 35 -5.51 13.12 -20.96
C ALA A 35 -5.99 11.70 -20.64
N LEU A 36 -6.40 11.46 -19.39
CA LEU A 36 -6.96 10.17 -18.95
C LEU A 36 -8.29 9.88 -19.66
N ALA A 37 -9.19 10.87 -19.76
CA ALA A 37 -10.45 10.74 -20.49
C ALA A 37 -10.24 10.45 -21.99
N ALA A 38 -9.27 11.11 -22.64
CA ALA A 38 -8.94 10.86 -24.04
C ALA A 38 -8.38 9.44 -24.30
N LEU A 39 -7.78 8.83 -23.28
CA LEU A 39 -7.30 7.45 -23.30
C LEU A 39 -8.36 6.43 -22.88
N GLY A 40 -9.56 6.88 -22.47
CA GLY A 40 -10.62 6.01 -21.96
C GLY A 40 -10.30 5.39 -20.60
N LEU A 41 -9.46 6.06 -19.79
CA LEU A 41 -9.13 5.63 -18.45
C LEU A 41 -10.12 6.20 -17.44
N ASP A 42 -10.71 5.33 -16.63
CA ASP A 42 -11.52 5.73 -15.49
C ASP A 42 -10.63 5.93 -14.25
N VAL A 43 -10.95 6.94 -13.44
CA VAL A 43 -10.13 7.36 -12.30
C VAL A 43 -11.04 7.45 -11.09
N ASP A 44 -10.75 6.64 -10.09
CA ASP A 44 -11.41 6.74 -8.80
C ASP A 44 -10.56 7.56 -7.83
N VAL A 45 -11.20 8.50 -7.13
CA VAL A 45 -10.55 9.32 -6.10
C VAL A 45 -10.86 8.67 -4.76
N VAL A 46 -9.96 7.81 -4.33
CA VAL A 46 -10.03 7.23 -2.99
C VAL A 46 -9.46 8.19 -1.96
N PRO A 47 -10.04 8.28 -0.74
CA PRO A 47 -9.43 9.03 0.34
C PRO A 47 -8.00 8.54 0.55
N ALA A 48 -7.04 9.46 0.57
CA ALA A 48 -5.68 9.13 0.92
C ALA A 48 -5.67 8.61 2.37
N THR A 49 -5.61 7.29 2.55
CA THR A 49 -5.12 6.72 3.81
C THR A 49 -3.69 7.21 3.91
N GLN A 50 -3.42 8.14 4.83
CA GLN A 50 -2.14 8.83 4.98
C GLN A 50 -0.99 7.87 4.65
N SER A 51 -0.30 8.12 3.52
CA SER A 51 1.01 7.56 3.24
C SER A 51 2.01 8.31 4.12
N THR A 52 1.88 8.14 5.44
CA THR A 52 2.96 8.46 6.36
C THR A 52 4.08 7.52 5.96
N PRO A 53 5.28 8.03 5.59
CA PRO A 53 6.45 7.18 5.47
C PRO A 53 6.52 6.37 6.76
N PRO A 54 6.55 5.02 6.68
CA PRO A 54 6.48 4.21 7.88
C PRO A 54 7.56 4.72 8.82
N ALA A 55 7.16 5.12 10.03
CA ALA A 55 8.14 5.29 11.09
C ALA A 55 8.91 3.98 11.12
N PRO A 56 10.27 4.00 11.05
CA PRO A 56 11.01 2.76 11.15
C PRO A 56 10.51 2.07 12.41
N ILE A 57 10.07 0.81 12.24
CA ILE A 57 9.69 -0.04 13.36
C ILE A 57 11.00 -0.30 14.11
N ALA A 58 11.39 0.67 14.95
CA ALA A 58 12.64 0.68 15.67
C ALA A 58 12.44 -0.18 16.92
N GLY A 59 12.45 -1.49 16.69
CA GLY A 59 12.18 -2.50 17.70
C GLY A 59 11.51 -3.70 17.05
N GLY A 60 11.96 -4.90 17.38
CA GLY A 60 11.32 -6.11 16.89
C GLY A 60 9.87 -6.21 17.40
N VAL A 61 9.04 -6.94 16.65
CA VAL A 61 7.68 -7.30 17.00
C VAL A 61 7.74 -8.42 18.04
N ARG A 62 7.50 -8.10 19.31
CA ARG A 62 7.42 -9.11 20.37
C ARG A 62 6.20 -10.01 20.16
N ILE A 63 6.40 -11.32 20.08
CA ILE A 63 5.29 -12.22 19.74
C ILE A 63 4.21 -12.31 20.83
N SER A 64 4.55 -12.09 22.11
CA SER A 64 3.59 -12.15 23.22
C SER A 64 2.58 -10.99 23.25
N ASP A 65 2.88 -9.88 22.59
CA ASP A 65 2.00 -8.72 22.49
C ASP A 65 0.81 -8.94 21.54
N TYR A 66 0.88 -9.98 20.70
CA TYR A 66 -0.04 -10.22 19.59
C TYR A 66 -0.57 -11.67 19.65
N PRO A 67 -1.83 -11.89 20.07
CA PRO A 67 -2.37 -13.22 20.35
C PRO A 67 -2.35 -14.18 19.15
N GLN A 68 -2.68 -13.71 17.94
CA GLN A 68 -2.61 -14.55 16.74
C GLN A 68 -1.14 -14.80 16.37
N LEU A 69 -0.28 -13.79 16.40
CA LEU A 69 1.15 -13.99 16.14
C LEU A 69 1.77 -15.02 17.10
N ARG A 70 1.44 -14.96 18.39
CA ARG A 70 1.88 -15.93 19.40
C ARG A 70 1.43 -17.34 19.07
N ARG A 71 0.19 -17.51 18.61
CA ARG A 71 -0.39 -18.79 18.21
C ARG A 71 0.27 -19.35 16.95
N LEU A 72 0.58 -18.49 15.98
CA LEU A 72 1.27 -18.89 14.75
C LEU A 72 2.74 -19.26 15.00
N ALA A 73 3.41 -18.46 15.83
CA ALA A 73 4.80 -18.64 16.23
C ALA A 73 4.94 -19.50 17.50
N TRP A 74 4.11 -20.54 17.64
CA TRP A 74 4.05 -21.39 18.84
C TRP A 74 5.39 -22.08 19.17
N GLN A 75 6.28 -22.23 18.18
CA GLN A 75 7.62 -22.82 18.34
C GLN A 75 8.62 -21.88 19.03
N LEU A 76 8.34 -20.57 19.05
CA LEU A 76 9.23 -19.55 19.61
C LEU A 76 8.88 -19.27 21.08
N ALA A 77 9.85 -18.74 21.83
CA ALA A 77 9.62 -18.30 23.20
C ALA A 77 8.73 -17.04 23.22
N PRO A 78 7.86 -16.84 24.22
CA PRO A 78 6.95 -15.70 24.28
C PRO A 78 7.64 -14.33 24.14
N ASP A 79 8.85 -14.20 24.68
CA ASP A 79 9.62 -12.95 24.68
C ASP A 79 10.48 -12.77 23.42
N THR A 80 10.36 -13.67 22.44
CA THR A 80 11.06 -13.52 21.16
C THR A 80 10.52 -12.31 20.41
N GLU A 81 11.44 -11.46 19.96
CA GLU A 81 11.15 -10.31 19.09
C GLU A 81 11.50 -10.68 17.65
N LEU A 82 10.52 -10.56 16.76
CA LEU A 82 10.67 -10.81 15.34
C LEU A 82 10.95 -9.51 14.60
N THR A 83 11.78 -9.53 13.58
CA THR A 83 11.85 -8.41 12.64
C THR A 83 10.50 -8.22 11.94
N PRO A 84 10.21 -7.02 11.41
CA PRO A 84 8.99 -6.80 10.62
C PRO A 84 8.81 -7.82 9.48
N ALA A 85 9.90 -8.20 8.81
CA ALA A 85 9.89 -9.18 7.74
C ALA A 85 9.54 -10.60 8.24
N GLU A 86 10.10 -11.02 9.39
CA GLU A 86 9.81 -12.33 9.98
C GLU A 86 8.38 -12.42 10.52
N ALA A 87 7.89 -11.35 11.15
CA ALA A 87 6.51 -11.26 11.60
C ALA A 87 5.54 -11.39 10.40
N TRP A 88 5.79 -10.64 9.32
CA TRP A 88 5.00 -10.74 8.10
C TRP A 88 5.03 -12.14 7.48
N ALA A 89 6.22 -12.73 7.32
CA ALA A 89 6.36 -14.08 6.76
C ALA A 89 5.63 -15.14 7.60
N THR A 90 5.59 -14.95 8.93
CA THR A 90 4.83 -15.83 9.84
C THR A 90 3.34 -15.74 9.58
N TYR A 91 2.79 -14.53 9.39
CA TYR A 91 1.39 -14.35 9.03
C TYR A 91 1.06 -14.90 7.64
N GLU A 92 1.86 -14.56 6.64
CA GLU A 92 1.64 -14.97 5.24
C GLU A 92 1.63 -16.51 5.11
N ARG A 93 2.63 -17.18 5.69
CA ARG A 93 2.75 -18.64 5.61
C ARG A 93 1.62 -19.39 6.32
N ASN A 94 1.07 -18.79 7.38
CA ASN A 94 0.05 -19.43 8.22
C ASN A 94 -1.33 -18.77 8.11
N TRP A 95 -1.58 -17.96 7.06
CA TRP A 95 -2.78 -17.14 6.94
C TRP A 95 -4.09 -17.94 7.08
N ARG A 96 -4.14 -19.14 6.49
CA ARG A 96 -5.29 -20.06 6.61
C ARG A 96 -5.61 -20.53 8.04
N HIS A 97 -4.70 -20.31 8.99
CA HIS A 97 -4.85 -20.66 10.41
C HIS A 97 -5.07 -19.42 11.29
N VAL A 98 -5.05 -18.23 10.70
CA VAL A 98 -5.39 -16.98 11.37
C VAL A 98 -6.90 -16.93 11.54
N ASP A 99 -7.33 -16.73 12.78
CA ASP A 99 -8.73 -16.48 13.07
C ASP A 99 -9.00 -14.97 12.95
N ALA A 100 -9.59 -14.56 11.84
CA ALA A 100 -9.90 -13.16 11.57
C ALA A 100 -10.88 -12.54 12.57
N SER A 101 -11.71 -13.35 13.24
CA SER A 101 -12.62 -12.88 14.28
C SER A 101 -11.90 -12.58 15.60
N ALA A 102 -10.74 -13.22 15.82
CA ALA A 102 -9.90 -13.06 17.00
C ALA A 102 -8.72 -12.10 16.77
N LEU A 103 -8.57 -11.52 15.58
CA LEU A 103 -7.65 -10.40 15.33
C LEU A 103 -8.14 -9.18 16.11
N ASP A 104 -7.38 -8.74 17.09
CA ASP A 104 -7.71 -7.53 17.85
C ASP A 104 -7.37 -6.25 17.05
N ALA A 105 -7.73 -5.08 17.60
CA ALA A 105 -7.48 -3.81 16.92
C ALA A 105 -5.98 -3.50 16.75
N ARG A 106 -5.14 -3.92 17.71
CA ARG A 106 -3.69 -3.67 17.71
C ARG A 106 -2.99 -4.56 16.69
N GLU A 107 -3.44 -5.80 16.55
CA GLU A 107 -2.91 -6.79 15.62
C GLU A 107 -3.28 -6.46 14.18
N ARG A 108 -4.51 -5.96 13.95
CA ARG A 108 -4.89 -5.37 12.65
C ARG A 108 -4.01 -4.17 12.29
N GLN A 109 -3.77 -3.28 13.25
CA GLN A 109 -2.89 -2.13 13.03
C GLN A 109 -1.46 -2.58 12.72
N LEU A 110 -0.93 -3.59 13.42
CA LEU A 110 0.38 -4.17 13.12
C LEU A 110 0.43 -4.72 11.70
N LEU A 111 -0.58 -5.49 11.25
CA LEU A 111 -0.60 -6.03 9.88
C LEU A 111 -0.60 -4.92 8.82
N ASP A 112 -1.35 -3.85 9.04
CA ASP A 112 -1.37 -2.69 8.15
C ASP A 112 -0.01 -1.96 8.13
N GLU A 113 0.61 -1.78 9.30
CA GLU A 113 1.95 -1.18 9.44
C GLU A 113 3.02 -2.04 8.74
N LEU A 114 2.99 -3.36 8.93
CA LEU A 114 3.91 -4.31 8.29
C LEU A 114 3.72 -4.31 6.77
N ALA A 115 2.49 -4.33 6.27
CA ALA A 115 2.20 -4.27 4.84
C ALA A 115 2.76 -2.98 4.21
N ARG A 116 2.55 -1.83 4.87
CA ARG A 116 3.07 -0.54 4.42
C ARG A 116 4.59 -0.49 4.48
N ALA A 117 5.20 -0.94 5.59
CA ALA A 117 6.64 -0.93 5.78
C ALA A 117 7.39 -1.80 4.75
N LEU A 118 6.78 -2.91 4.34
CA LEU A 118 7.38 -3.87 3.40
C LEU A 118 6.92 -3.68 1.94
N GLY A 119 6.04 -2.71 1.65
CA GLY A 119 5.47 -2.51 0.32
C GLY A 119 4.64 -3.70 -0.19
N ARG A 120 3.96 -4.40 0.72
CA ARG A 120 3.12 -5.58 0.42
C ARG A 120 1.65 -5.19 0.37
N LYS A 121 0.84 -6.04 -0.29
CA LYS A 121 -0.62 -5.92 -0.21
C LYS A 121 -1.08 -6.32 1.20
N PRO A 122 -2.00 -5.56 1.82
CA PRO A 122 -2.59 -5.94 3.09
C PRO A 122 -3.25 -7.32 2.99
N LEU A 123 -3.08 -8.13 4.05
CA LEU A 123 -3.72 -9.43 4.17
C LEU A 123 -5.18 -9.18 4.59
N HIS A 124 -6.10 -9.24 3.64
CA HIS A 124 -7.54 -9.12 3.89
C HIS A 124 -8.23 -10.49 3.83
N VAL A 125 -9.30 -10.64 4.61
CA VAL A 125 -10.34 -11.65 4.44
C VAL A 125 -11.50 -11.02 3.67
#